data_AF-A0A484MK71-F1
#
_entry.id   AF-A0A484MK71-F1
#
_cell.length_a   1.000
_cell.length_b   1.000
_cell.length_c   1.000
_cell.angle_alpha   90.00
_cell.angle_beta   90.00
_cell.angle_gamma   90.00
#
_symmetry.space_group_name_H-M   'P 1'
#
loop_
_entity.id
_entity.type
_entity.pdbx_description
1 polymer ?
#
loop_
_entity_poly.entity_id
_entity_poly.type
_entity_poly.pdbx_seq_one_letter_code
_entity_poly.pdbx_strand_id
1 'polypeptide(L)'
;MGTYDLLLLAFDMDHRVDEALMLWNMILHTHTRSISKWLFSRIISLYDHHNMTDKIIEVFADMEELSVKPDEDTVKKIARAFQTLGQLDKKNMVLKRYLKKWKYIHFKGERVKVRTDAWDEESQ
;
A
#
# COMPACT_ATOMS: atom_id res chain seq x y z
N MET A 1 -7.79 -14.94 -8.28
CA MET A 1 -7.92 -13.55 -8.77
C MET A 1 -9.39 -13.18 -8.63
N GLY A 2 -9.71 -12.14 -7.85
CA GLY A 2 -11.10 -11.72 -7.62
C GLY A 2 -11.58 -10.74 -8.70
N THR A 3 -12.88 -10.75 -9.01
CA THR A 3 -13.49 -9.93 -10.08
C THR A 3 -13.19 -8.44 -9.96
N TYR A 4 -13.16 -7.90 -8.74
CA TYR A 4 -12.88 -6.47 -8.49
C TYR A 4 -11.42 -6.08 -8.77
N ASP A 5 -10.46 -6.96 -8.49
CA ASP A 5 -9.04 -6.69 -8.71
C ASP A 5 -8.73 -6.49 -10.21
N LEU A 6 -9.32 -7.34 -11.06
CA LEU A 6 -9.18 -7.24 -12.51
C LEU A 6 -9.79 -5.93 -13.04
N LEU A 7 -10.97 -5.55 -12.53
CA LEU A 7 -11.65 -4.34 -13.00
C LEU A 7 -10.91 -3.07 -12.58
N LEU A 8 -10.40 -3.01 -11.34
CA LEU A 8 -9.54 -1.91 -10.88
C LEU A 8 -8.25 -1.82 -11.71
N LEU A 9 -7.64 -2.95 -12.05
CA LEU A 9 -6.46 -2.98 -12.90
C LEU A 9 -6.75 -2.47 -14.32
N ALA A 10 -7.88 -2.86 -14.90
CA ALA A 10 -8.28 -2.37 -16.21
C ALA A 10 -8.46 -0.84 -16.21
N PHE A 11 -9.13 -0.29 -15.18
CA PHE A 11 -9.28 1.16 -15.05
C PHE A 11 -7.96 1.90 -14.83
N ASP A 12 -7.04 1.34 -14.04
CA ASP A 12 -5.67 1.87 -13.87
C ASP A 12 -4.94 1.95 -15.22
N MET A 13 -4.94 0.86 -15.99
CA MET A 13 -4.31 0.82 -17.31
C MET A 13 -4.93 1.79 -18.32
N ASP A 14 -6.25 1.94 -18.30
CA ASP A 14 -6.99 2.85 -19.19
C ASP A 14 -6.97 4.31 -18.71
N HIS A 15 -6.30 4.63 -17.60
CA HIS A 15 -6.27 5.97 -16.98
C HIS A 15 -7.66 6.50 -16.59
N ARG A 16 -8.59 5.58 -16.26
CA ARG A 16 -9.99 5.84 -15.90
C ARG A 16 -10.16 5.90 -14.39
N VAL A 17 -9.54 6.92 -13.79
CA VAL A 17 -9.39 7.05 -12.33
C VAL A 17 -10.72 7.30 -11.63
N ASP A 18 -11.61 8.06 -12.26
CA ASP A 18 -12.92 8.38 -11.70
C ASP A 18 -13.78 7.12 -11.56
N GLU A 19 -13.78 6.24 -12.56
CA GLU A 19 -14.49 4.96 -12.49
C GLU A 19 -13.88 4.00 -11.48
N ALA A 20 -12.55 3.98 -11.37
CA ALA A 20 -11.87 3.23 -10.32
C ALA A 20 -12.28 3.72 -8.92
N LEU A 21 -12.37 5.03 -8.72
CA LEU A 21 -12.80 5.63 -7.47
C LEU A 21 -14.27 5.33 -7.15
N MET A 22 -15.16 5.42 -8.14
CA MET A 22 -16.56 5.00 -7.98
C MET A 22 -16.67 3.54 -7.60
N LEU A 23 -15.92 2.66 -8.27
CA LEU A 23 -15.89 1.24 -7.94
C LEU A 23 -15.35 0.98 -6.54
N TRP A 24 -14.28 1.68 -6.13
CA TRP A 24 -13.70 1.57 -4.80
C TRP A 24 -14.70 1.98 -3.71
N ASN A 25 -15.36 3.12 -3.86
CA ASN A 25 -16.40 3.56 -2.92
C ASN A 25 -17.56 2.55 -2.84
N MET A 26 -17.98 2.00 -3.98
CA MET A 26 -18.99 0.95 -4.01
C MET A 26 -18.53 -0.30 -3.23
N ILE A 27 -17.28 -0.74 -3.39
CA ILE A 27 -16.71 -1.88 -2.66
C ILE A 27 -16.66 -1.60 -1.15
N LEU A 28 -16.21 -0.41 -0.74
CA LEU A 28 -16.15 0.00 0.66
C LEU A 28 -17.53 -0.07 1.33
N HIS A 29 -18.56 0.46 0.69
CA HIS A 29 -19.92 0.45 1.23
C HIS A 29 -20.58 -0.93 1.22
N THR A 30 -20.27 -1.77 0.23
CA THR A 30 -20.88 -3.11 0.12
C THR A 30 -20.20 -4.15 1.01
N HIS A 31 -18.88 -4.04 1.19
CA HIS A 31 -18.05 -5.06 1.85
C HIS A 31 -17.30 -4.52 3.07
N THR A 32 -17.98 -3.73 3.91
CA THR A 32 -17.40 -2.97 5.04
C THR A 32 -16.53 -3.78 6.02
N ARG A 33 -16.72 -5.10 6.14
CA ARG A 33 -15.99 -5.94 7.12
C ARG A 33 -15.02 -6.96 6.53
N SER A 34 -14.90 -7.07 5.20
CA SER A 34 -14.15 -8.18 4.60
C SER A 34 -13.40 -7.79 3.34
N ILE A 35 -12.78 -6.61 3.33
CA ILE A 35 -11.91 -6.20 2.22
C ILE A 35 -10.55 -6.87 2.38
N SER A 36 -10.11 -7.56 1.33
CA SER A 36 -8.81 -8.23 1.34
C SER A 36 -7.66 -7.22 1.33
N LYS A 37 -6.57 -7.55 2.02
CA LYS A 37 -5.30 -6.79 1.96
C LYS A 37 -4.88 -6.46 0.52
N TRP A 38 -5.03 -7.42 -0.40
CA TRP A 38 -4.64 -7.27 -1.79
C TRP A 38 -5.41 -6.15 -2.51
N LEU A 39 -6.71 -5.97 -2.20
CA LEU A 39 -7.49 -4.88 -2.78
C LEU A 39 -7.03 -3.51 -2.28
N PHE A 40 -6.64 -3.41 -1.01
CA PHE A 40 -5.99 -2.20 -0.48
C PHE A 40 -4.67 -1.90 -1.18
N SER A 41 -3.79 -2.89 -1.32
CA SER A 41 -2.51 -2.73 -2.05
C SER A 41 -2.75 -2.31 -3.51
N ARG A 42 -3.80 -2.85 -4.15
CA ARG A 42 -4.21 -2.49 -5.51
C ARG A 42 -4.61 -1.02 -5.62
N ILE A 43 -5.55 -0.57 -4.80
CA ILE A 43 -6.07 0.80 -4.91
C ILE A 43 -5.00 1.83 -4.54
N ILE A 44 -4.12 1.52 -3.57
CA ILE A 44 -2.97 2.38 -3.24
C ILE A 44 -2.01 2.47 -4.42
N SER A 45 -1.74 1.37 -5.12
CA SER A 45 -0.86 1.41 -6.30
C SER A 45 -1.48 2.23 -7.45
N LEU A 46 -2.79 2.09 -7.67
CA LEU A 46 -3.53 2.91 -8.64
C LEU A 46 -3.42 4.40 -8.29
N TYR A 47 -3.67 4.79 -7.03
CA TYR A 47 -3.56 6.19 -6.61
C TYR A 47 -2.13 6.72 -6.68
N ASP A 48 -1.12 5.89 -6.41
CA ASP A 48 0.29 6.26 -6.55
C ASP A 48 0.65 6.52 -8.02
N HIS A 49 0.19 5.67 -8.95
CA HIS A 49 0.39 5.87 -10.39
C HIS A 49 -0.22 7.18 -10.92
N HIS A 50 -1.33 7.62 -10.31
CA HIS A 50 -2.05 8.83 -10.69
C HIS A 50 -1.74 10.05 -9.79
N ASN A 51 -0.68 9.99 -8.97
CA ASN A 51 -0.25 11.07 -8.07
C ASN A 51 -1.32 11.56 -7.09
N MET A 52 -2.27 10.70 -6.70
CA MET A 52 -3.36 11.03 -5.77
C MET A 52 -2.94 10.79 -4.31
N THR A 53 -1.97 11.55 -3.82
CA THR A 53 -1.37 11.31 -2.49
C THR A 53 -2.35 11.43 -1.33
N ASP A 54 -3.32 12.34 -1.41
CA ASP A 54 -4.34 12.50 -0.36
C ASP A 54 -5.19 11.23 -0.22
N LYS A 55 -5.57 10.61 -1.34
CA LYS A 55 -6.34 9.37 -1.36
C LYS A 55 -5.57 8.17 -0.82
N ILE A 56 -4.26 8.14 -1.02
CA ILE A 56 -3.40 7.10 -0.39
C ILE A 56 -3.49 7.19 1.13
N ILE A 57 -3.50 8.40 1.70
CA ILE A 57 -3.60 8.59 3.15
C ILE A 57 -4.99 8.22 3.68
N GLU A 58 -6.05 8.56 2.95
CA GLU A 58 -7.42 8.13 3.28
C GLU A 58 -7.52 6.61 3.34
N VAL A 59 -7.06 5.91 2.29
CA VAL A 59 -7.10 4.44 2.25
C VAL A 59 -6.23 3.83 3.36
N PHE A 60 -5.08 4.44 3.68
CA PHE A 60 -4.25 3.96 4.78
C PHE A 60 -4.95 4.10 6.14
N ALA A 61 -5.73 5.18 6.34
CA ALA A 61 -6.54 5.32 7.54
C ALA A 61 -7.60 4.20 7.63
N ASP A 62 -8.26 3.86 6.52
CA ASP A 62 -9.21 2.74 6.47
C ASP A 62 -8.54 1.40 6.80
N MET A 63 -7.31 1.18 6.31
CA MET A 63 -6.52 -0.01 6.66
C MET A 63 -6.21 -0.08 8.15
N GLU A 64 -5.86 1.04 8.79
CA GLU A 64 -5.63 1.10 10.24
C GLU A 64 -6.92 0.82 11.02
N GLU A 65 -8.04 1.42 10.62
CA GLU A 65 -9.35 1.21 11.26
C GLU A 65 -9.78 -0.26 11.19
N LEU A 66 -9.59 -0.89 10.03
CA LEU A 66 -9.91 -2.30 9.80
C LEU A 66 -8.81 -3.26 10.27
N SER A 67 -7.74 -2.74 10.91
CA SER A 67 -6.60 -3.53 11.39
C SER A 67 -5.93 -4.39 10.30
N VAL A 68 -5.96 -3.93 9.05
CA VAL A 68 -5.35 -4.59 7.90
C VAL A 68 -3.89 -4.13 7.76
N LYS A 69 -2.96 -5.06 7.95
CA LYS A 69 -1.52 -4.73 7.84
C LYS A 69 -1.08 -4.58 6.38
N PRO A 70 -0.53 -3.42 5.96
CA PRO A 70 0.00 -3.23 4.61
C PRO A 70 1.21 -4.14 4.32
N ASP A 71 1.50 -4.39 3.05
CA ASP A 71 2.75 -5.03 2.63
C ASP A 71 3.89 -4.02 2.51
N GLU A 72 5.10 -4.51 2.28
CA GLU A 72 6.30 -3.69 2.24
C GLU A 72 6.26 -2.63 1.14
N ASP A 73 5.75 -2.97 -0.04
CA ASP A 73 5.63 -2.05 -1.17
C ASP A 73 4.58 -0.96 -0.90
N THR A 74 3.42 -1.36 -0.36
CA THR A 74 2.35 -0.47 0.07
C THR A 74 2.86 0.52 1.14
N VAL A 75 3.66 0.05 2.10
CA VAL A 75 4.27 0.89 3.13
C VAL A 75 5.19 1.94 2.52
N LYS A 76 5.99 1.59 1.50
CA LYS A 76 6.85 2.56 0.81
C LYS A 76 6.01 3.62 0.09
N LYS A 77 4.92 3.24 -0.59
CA LYS A 77 4.00 4.19 -1.24
C LYS A 77 3.34 5.14 -0.24
N ILE A 78 2.84 4.62 0.87
CA ILE A 78 2.27 5.44 1.97
C ILE A 78 3.32 6.40 2.54
N ALA A 79 4.54 5.92 2.78
CA ALA A 79 5.63 6.75 3.29
C ALA A 79 6.00 7.88 2.31
N ARG A 80 6.02 7.60 1.01
CA ARG A 80 6.19 8.62 -0.04
C ARG A 80 5.05 9.63 -0.05
N ALA A 81 3.80 9.18 0.09
CA ALA A 81 2.64 10.08 0.18
C ALA A 81 2.76 11.04 1.37
N PHE A 82 3.12 10.54 2.56
CA PHE A 82 3.39 11.40 3.73
C PHE A 82 4.54 12.37 3.48
N GLN A 83 5.60 11.95 2.78
CA GLN A 83 6.71 12.82 2.43
C GLN A 83 6.29 13.95 1.48
N THR A 84 5.50 13.65 0.45
CA THR A 84 4.97 14.64 -0.50
C THR A 84 4.09 15.66 0.21
N LEU A 85 3.34 15.24 1.23
CA LEU A 85 2.52 16.12 2.07
C LEU A 85 3.31 16.85 3.18
N GLY A 86 4.64 16.70 3.23
CA GLY A 86 5.52 17.32 4.24
C GLY A 86 5.39 16.73 5.65
N GLN A 87 4.70 15.61 5.81
CA GLN A 87 4.43 14.96 7.11
C GLN A 87 5.50 13.92 7.44
N LEU A 88 6.75 14.38 7.61
CA LEU A 88 7.92 13.52 7.83
C LEU A 88 7.84 12.69 9.12
N ASP A 89 7.24 13.22 10.18
CA ASP A 89 7.08 12.48 11.43
C ASP A 89 6.22 11.23 11.22
N LYS A 90 5.09 11.38 10.50
CA LYS A 90 4.18 10.26 10.19
C LYS A 90 4.82 9.26 9.24
N LYS A 91 5.59 9.72 8.25
CA LYS A 91 6.41 8.85 7.39
C LYS A 91 7.28 7.93 8.25
N ASN A 92 8.08 8.49 9.15
CA ASN A 92 9.02 7.74 9.99
C ASN A 92 8.28 6.78 10.94
N MET A 93 7.12 7.19 11.48
CA MET A 93 6.27 6.32 12.29
C MET A 93 5.77 5.09 11.50
N VAL A 94 5.29 5.29 10.28
CA VAL A 94 4.80 4.21 9.41
C VAL A 94 5.92 3.24 9.04
N LEU A 95 7.08 3.76 8.61
CA LEU A 95 8.24 2.95 8.25
C LEU A 95 8.70 2.09 9.44
N LYS A 96 8.88 2.71 10.60
CA LYS A 96 9.29 2.02 11.84
C LYS A 96 8.29 0.95 12.29
N ARG A 97 6.99 1.19 12.11
CA ARG A 97 5.93 0.26 12.54
C ARG A 97 5.81 -0.95 11.62
N TYR A 98 5.94 -0.75 10.31
CA TYR A 98 5.56 -1.76 9.33
C TYR A 98 6.74 -2.45 8.64
N LEU A 99 7.86 -1.78 8.44
CA LEU A 99 9.03 -2.40 7.84
C LEU A 99 9.73 -3.32 8.86
N LYS A 100 10.36 -4.38 8.35
CA LYS A 100 11.18 -5.30 9.15
C LYS A 100 12.64 -5.16 8.77
N LYS A 101 13.51 -4.86 9.75
CA LYS A 101 14.94 -4.61 9.50
C LYS A 101 15.65 -5.81 8.86
N TRP A 102 15.15 -6.99 9.15
CA TRP A 102 15.75 -8.24 8.71
C TRP A 102 14.69 -9.13 8.08
N LYS A 103 15.03 -9.74 6.95
CA LYS A 103 14.28 -10.83 6.33
C LYS A 103 15.16 -12.07 6.28
N TYR A 104 14.52 -13.23 6.25
CA TYR A 104 15.22 -14.49 6.02
C TYR A 104 14.95 -14.91 4.59
N ILE A 105 16.01 -15.20 3.84
CA ILE A 105 15.91 -15.74 2.49
C ILE A 105 16.53 -17.13 2.48
N HIS A 106 16.06 -17.96 1.56
CA HIS A 106 16.72 -19.22 1.25
C HIS A 106 17.78 -18.96 0.18
N PHE A 107 19.03 -19.27 0.49
CA PHE A 107 20.14 -19.15 -0.43
C PHE A 107 20.96 -20.43 -0.38
N LYS A 108 21.10 -21.11 -1.52
CA LYS A 108 21.80 -22.41 -1.64
C LYS A 108 21.35 -23.48 -0.63
N GLY A 109 20.06 -23.51 -0.31
CA GLY A 109 19.49 -24.47 0.64
C GLY A 109 19.57 -24.05 2.11
N GLU A 110 20.30 -22.98 2.44
CA GLU A 110 20.41 -22.45 3.80
C GLU A 110 19.47 -21.26 4.03
N ARG A 111 19.01 -21.06 5.27
CA ARG A 111 18.27 -19.85 5.67
C ARG A 111 19.24 -18.79 6.14
N VAL A 112 19.45 -17.77 5.32
CA VAL A 112 20.34 -16.65 5.62
C VAL A 112 19.52 -15.44 6.07
N LYS A 113 19.93 -14.81 7.16
CA LYS A 113 19.37 -13.54 7.64
C LYS A 113 20.01 -12.40 6.85
N VAL A 114 19.21 -11.69 6.08
CA VAL A 114 19.66 -10.54 5.29
C VAL A 114 18.97 -9.27 5.75
N ARG A 115 19.66 -8.14 5.64
CA ARG A 115 19.08 -6.83 5.91
C ARG A 115 18.09 -6.52 4.79
N THR A 116 16.97 -5.88 5.13
CA THR A 116 15.93 -5.57 4.15
C THR A 116 16.26 -4.24 3.47
N ASP A 117 16.30 -4.24 2.14
CA ASP A 117 16.65 -3.07 1.29
C ASP A 117 15.77 -1.85 1.59
N ALA A 118 14.52 -2.06 2.00
CA ALA A 118 13.60 -1.00 2.42
C ALA A 118 14.06 -0.16 3.62
N TRP A 119 15.02 -0.63 4.43
CA TRP A 119 15.61 0.16 5.52
C TRP A 119 16.80 1.02 5.09
N ASP A 120 17.41 0.69 3.95
CA ASP A 120 18.61 1.38 3.50
C ASP A 120 18.26 2.65 2.71
N GLU A 121 17.10 2.69 2.05
CA GLU A 121 16.49 3.91 1.47
C GLU A 121 16.18 5.01 2.52
N GLU A 122 16.14 4.68 3.81
CA GLU A 122 15.89 5.63 4.92
C GLU A 122 17.20 6.18 5.53
N SER A 123 18.36 5.56 5.23
CA SER A 123 19.66 5.95 5.79
C SER A 123 20.46 6.93 4.92
N GLN A 124 19.86 7.41 3.82
CA GLN A 124 20.43 8.41 2.90
C GLN A 124 19.59 9.68 2.91
#